data_AF-A0A6V7UF65-F1
#
_entry.id   AF-A0A6V7UF65-F1
#
_cell.length_a   1.000
_cell.length_b   1.000
_cell.length_c   1.000
_cell.angle_alpha   90.00
_cell.angle_beta   90.00
_cell.angle_gamma   90.00
#
_symmetry.space_group_name_H-M   'P 1'
#
loop_
_entity.id
_entity.type
_entity.pdbx_description
1 polymer ?
#
loop_
_entity_poly.entity_id
_entity_poly.type
_entity_poly.pdbx_seq_one_letter_code
_entity_poly.pdbx_strand_id
1 'polypeptide(L)'
;MFFNSYYASCMNADQWTTSEGLTLGTMLTTKSLINDEKIQRFRQQLVFQSVQAFADLDLAPEEFLLLLAILISSSTVDGLSAKSRDIIYNNSVHYSKLLFTILQTKYGANAIKRYVPVMQLVAKAHKLKFISKTLGTYIEVFILHGRDAICQTIPKTVLMFME
;
A
#
# COMPACT_ATOMS: atom_id res chain seq x y z
N MET A 1 -2.13 4.91 3.55
CA MET A 1 -1.01 3.98 3.26
C MET A 1 -0.23 4.36 2.01
N PHE A 2 -0.81 4.22 0.80
CA PHE A 2 -0.12 4.55 -0.46
C PHE A 2 0.32 6.03 -0.52
N PHE A 3 -0.59 6.94 -0.18
CA PHE A 3 -0.31 8.38 -0.04
C PHE A 3 0.76 8.67 1.02
N ASN A 4 0.59 8.17 2.25
CA ASN A 4 1.55 8.38 3.33
C ASN A 4 2.96 7.85 3.01
N SER A 5 3.06 6.77 2.22
CA SER A 5 4.36 6.21 1.83
C SER A 5 5.10 7.12 0.86
N TYR A 6 4.38 7.68 -0.12
CA TYR A 6 4.93 8.68 -1.03
C TYR A 6 5.35 9.97 -0.30
N TYR A 7 4.51 10.49 0.60
CA TYR A 7 4.86 11.69 1.36
C TYR A 7 6.06 11.47 2.29
N ALA A 8 6.14 10.31 2.94
CA ALA A 8 7.30 9.96 3.75
C ALA A 8 8.58 9.87 2.90
N SER A 9 8.51 9.27 1.70
CA SER A 9 9.68 9.22 0.81
C SER A 9 10.12 10.61 0.35
N CYS A 10 9.19 11.52 0.04
CA CYS A 10 9.53 12.91 -0.34
C CYS A 10 10.20 13.68 0.81
N MET A 11 9.94 13.30 2.05
CA MET A 11 10.53 13.91 3.25
C MET A 11 11.81 13.20 3.71
N ASN A 12 12.31 12.21 2.96
CA ASN A 12 13.41 11.33 3.37
C ASN A 12 13.17 10.69 4.76
N ALA A 13 11.92 10.37 5.07
CA ALA A 13 11.53 9.72 6.31
C ALA A 13 11.37 8.22 6.08
N ASP A 14 11.88 7.39 6.98
CA ASP A 14 11.78 5.92 6.89
C ASP A 14 10.39 5.39 7.31
N GLN A 15 9.53 6.25 7.82
CA GLN A 15 8.23 5.89 8.37
C GLN A 15 7.19 6.98 8.17
N TRP A 16 5.92 6.61 8.29
CA TRP A 16 4.84 7.58 8.19
C TRP A 16 4.77 8.44 9.44
N THR A 17 4.66 9.74 9.23
CA THR A 17 4.44 10.74 10.26
C THR A 17 3.04 11.34 10.04
N THR A 18 2.25 11.45 11.10
CA THR A 18 0.96 12.14 11.06
C THR A 18 1.19 13.65 10.99
N SER A 19 0.12 14.42 10.71
CA SER A 19 0.13 15.89 10.78
C SER A 19 0.52 16.43 12.15
N GLU A 20 0.41 15.63 13.19
CA GLU A 20 0.75 15.96 14.58
C GLU A 20 2.19 15.56 14.95
N GLY A 21 2.97 15.06 13.98
CA GLY A 21 4.35 14.61 14.23
C GLY A 21 4.46 13.21 14.83
N LEU A 22 3.35 12.50 15.03
CA LEU A 22 3.37 11.13 15.57
C LEU A 22 3.76 10.15 14.47
N THR A 23 4.70 9.25 14.77
CA THR A 23 5.08 8.21 13.82
C THR A 23 4.12 7.03 13.96
N LEU A 24 3.70 6.38 12.87
CA LEU A 24 2.83 5.20 12.99
C LEU A 24 3.52 4.06 13.79
N GLY A 25 4.86 4.06 13.81
CA GLY A 25 5.66 3.26 14.73
C GLY A 25 5.22 3.41 16.18
N THR A 26 4.80 4.61 16.60
CA THR A 26 4.26 4.92 17.94
C THR A 26 2.74 4.75 18.10
N MET A 27 1.98 4.49 17.03
CA MET A 27 0.54 4.18 17.15
C MET A 27 0.28 2.68 17.35
N LEU A 28 1.21 1.82 16.92
CA LEU A 28 1.18 0.37 17.17
C LEU A 28 1.84 -0.04 18.51
N THR A 29 2.18 0.93 19.37
CA THR A 29 2.98 0.74 20.59
C THR A 29 2.20 0.87 21.90
N THR A 30 1.09 0.13 22.08
CA THR A 30 0.79 -0.27 23.46
C THR A 30 1.92 -1.21 23.91
N LYS A 31 2.43 -1.07 25.14
CA LYS A 31 3.61 -1.82 25.63
C LYS A 31 3.49 -3.35 25.42
N SER A 32 2.27 -3.89 25.36
CA SER A 32 1.98 -5.30 25.09
C SER A 32 2.16 -5.73 23.63
N LEU A 33 2.03 -4.82 22.67
CA LEU A 33 2.11 -5.11 21.22
C LEU A 33 3.52 -4.92 20.64
N ILE A 34 4.38 -4.13 21.33
CA ILE A 34 5.74 -3.82 20.87
C ILE A 34 6.60 -5.08 20.72
N ASN A 35 6.44 -6.06 21.60
CA ASN A 35 7.25 -7.27 21.59
C ASN A 35 6.66 -8.40 20.74
N ASP A 36 5.52 -8.17 20.07
CA ASP A 36 4.91 -9.19 19.23
C ASP A 36 5.56 -9.23 17.85
N GLU A 37 6.22 -10.35 17.54
CA GLU A 37 6.95 -10.53 16.27
C GLU A 37 6.06 -10.34 15.04
N LYS A 38 4.78 -10.72 15.10
CA LYS A 38 3.87 -10.58 13.96
C LYS A 38 3.56 -9.11 13.70
N ILE A 39 3.38 -8.31 14.76
CA ILE A 39 3.17 -6.86 14.64
C ILE A 39 4.41 -6.17 14.09
N GLN A 40 5.62 -6.58 14.52
CA GLN A 40 6.85 -6.05 13.96
C GLN A 40 7.01 -6.40 12.48
N ARG A 41 6.66 -7.63 12.06
CA ARG A 41 6.64 -8.01 10.63
C ARG A 41 5.65 -7.18 9.82
N PHE A 42 4.43 -6.98 10.34
CA PHE A 42 3.43 -6.13 9.70
C PHE A 42 3.93 -4.69 9.56
N ARG A 43 4.54 -4.14 10.62
CA ARG A 43 5.15 -2.80 10.57
C ARG A 43 6.25 -2.72 9.52
N GLN A 44 7.12 -3.73 9.44
CA GLN A 44 8.17 -3.80 8.42
C GLN A 44 7.59 -3.77 7.01
N GLN A 45 6.58 -4.60 6.73
CA GLN A 45 5.98 -4.72 5.40
C GLN A 45 5.12 -3.50 5.04
N LEU A 46 4.31 -3.01 5.98
CA LEU A 46 3.32 -1.96 5.73
C LEU A 46 3.91 -0.55 5.70
N VAL A 47 4.94 -0.29 6.52
CA VAL A 47 5.47 1.06 6.71
C VAL A 47 6.82 1.19 6.01
N PHE A 48 7.81 0.39 6.42
CA PHE A 48 9.18 0.57 5.92
C PHE A 48 9.32 0.13 4.46
N GLN A 49 8.90 -1.08 4.11
CA GLN A 49 9.01 -1.58 2.74
C GLN A 49 8.15 -0.79 1.75
N SER A 50 7.02 -0.24 2.20
CA SER A 50 6.18 0.58 1.34
C SER A 50 6.85 1.92 1.05
N VAL A 51 7.38 2.60 2.07
CA VAL A 51 8.12 3.87 1.92
C VAL A 51 9.35 3.68 1.04
N GLN A 52 10.15 2.64 1.31
CA GLN A 52 11.35 2.35 0.52
C GLN A 52 11.01 2.17 -0.96
N ALA A 53 9.92 1.48 -1.29
CA ALA A 53 9.53 1.27 -2.68
C ALA A 53 9.21 2.57 -3.44
N PHE A 54 8.77 3.63 -2.75
CA PHE A 54 8.61 4.95 -3.36
C PHE A 54 9.93 5.71 -3.42
N ALA A 55 10.75 5.63 -2.38
CA ALA A 55 12.07 6.25 -2.32
C ALA A 55 12.99 5.73 -3.46
N ASP A 56 12.99 4.42 -3.69
CA ASP A 56 13.80 3.78 -4.74
C ASP A 56 13.45 4.25 -6.16
N LEU A 57 12.19 4.67 -6.38
CA LEU A 57 11.69 5.06 -7.70
C LEU A 57 11.75 6.56 -7.95
N ASP A 58 11.88 7.36 -6.89
CA ASP A 58 11.91 8.82 -6.93
C ASP A 58 10.84 9.37 -7.87
N LEU A 59 9.58 9.09 -7.52
CA LEU A 59 8.44 9.46 -8.35
C LEU A 59 8.27 10.98 -8.41
N ALA A 60 8.08 11.50 -9.62
CA ALA A 60 7.61 12.86 -9.77
C ALA A 60 6.15 12.99 -9.30
N PRO A 61 5.70 14.16 -8.80
CA PRO A 61 4.33 14.37 -8.36
C PRO A 61 3.27 13.97 -9.39
N GLU A 62 3.52 14.21 -10.67
CA GLU A 62 2.62 13.87 -11.77
C GLU A 62 2.51 12.36 -11.98
N GLU A 63 3.62 11.65 -11.86
CA GLU A 63 3.66 10.17 -11.94
C GLU A 63 2.89 9.56 -10.76
N PHE A 64 3.03 10.13 -9.56
CA PHE A 64 2.30 9.70 -8.37
C PHE A 64 0.79 9.95 -8.50
N LEU A 65 0.37 11.11 -9.00
CA LEU A 65 -1.05 11.42 -9.21
C LEU A 65 -1.70 10.47 -10.22
N LEU A 66 -0.99 10.14 -11.31
CA LEU A 66 -1.49 9.18 -12.29
C LEU A 66 -1.55 7.76 -11.72
N LEU A 67 -0.56 7.36 -10.94
CA LEU A 67 -0.60 6.09 -10.21
C LEU A 67 -1.79 6.01 -9.25
N LEU A 68 -2.09 7.10 -8.54
CA LEU A 68 -3.25 7.17 -7.65
C LEU A 68 -4.56 7.04 -8.43
N ALA A 69 -4.68 7.72 -9.57
CA ALA A 69 -5.83 7.63 -10.46
C ALA A 69 -6.03 6.21 -11.00
N ILE A 70 -4.95 5.53 -11.40
CA ILE A 70 -4.94 4.12 -11.81
C ILE A 70 -5.38 3.22 -10.65
N LEU A 71 -4.83 3.41 -9.45
CA LEU A 71 -5.15 2.59 -8.29
C LEU A 71 -6.64 2.70 -7.89
N ILE A 72 -7.18 3.92 -7.89
CA ILE A 72 -8.61 4.15 -7.61
C ILE A 72 -9.47 3.52 -8.71
N SER A 73 -9.06 3.69 -9.97
CA SER A 73 -9.79 3.19 -11.15
C SER A 73 -9.58 1.70 -11.43
N SER A 74 -8.78 1.01 -10.63
CA SER A 74 -8.59 -0.45 -10.68
C SER A 74 -9.19 -1.14 -9.46
N SER A 75 -9.73 -0.38 -8.51
CA SER A 75 -10.37 -0.92 -7.33
C SER A 75 -11.70 -1.59 -7.69
N THR A 76 -11.80 -2.89 -7.40
CA THR A 76 -13.06 -3.63 -7.49
C THR A 76 -13.93 -3.21 -6.30
N VAL A 77 -14.91 -2.35 -6.56
CA VAL A 77 -15.95 -2.00 -5.59
C VAL A 77 -17.15 -2.90 -5.83
N ASP A 78 -17.54 -3.65 -4.80
CA ASP A 78 -18.74 -4.48 -4.84
C ASP A 78 -19.99 -3.61 -5.02
N GLY A 79 -21.02 -4.14 -5.69
CA GLY A 79 -22.28 -3.43 -5.92
C GLY A 79 -22.28 -2.48 -7.13
N LEU A 80 -21.20 -2.43 -7.91
CA LEU A 80 -21.18 -1.68 -9.17
C LEU A 80 -21.86 -2.45 -10.32
N SER A 81 -22.58 -1.70 -11.16
CA SER A 81 -23.12 -2.22 -12.42
C SER A 81 -21.99 -2.61 -13.38
N ALA A 82 -22.28 -3.50 -14.34
CA ALA A 82 -21.33 -3.86 -15.40
C ALA A 82 -20.82 -2.62 -16.16
N LYS A 83 -21.74 -1.73 -16.56
CA LYS A 83 -21.41 -0.47 -17.24
C LYS A 83 -20.49 0.43 -16.42
N SER A 84 -20.73 0.54 -15.10
CA SER A 84 -19.88 1.33 -14.21
C SER A 84 -18.47 0.74 -14.11
N ARG A 85 -18.36 -0.59 -14.04
CA ARG A 85 -17.06 -1.28 -14.04
C ARG A 85 -16.29 -1.05 -15.34
N ASP A 86 -16.97 -1.08 -16.48
CA ASP A 86 -16.34 -0.81 -17.78
C ASP A 86 -15.81 0.63 -17.86
N ILE A 87 -16.58 1.61 -17.38
CA ILE A 87 -16.14 3.02 -17.33
C ILE A 87 -14.88 3.16 -16.45
N ILE A 88 -14.90 2.55 -15.27
CA ILE A 88 -13.78 2.60 -14.32
C ILE A 88 -12.53 1.95 -14.92
N TYR A 89 -12.67 0.76 -15.53
CA TYR A 89 -11.58 0.08 -16.22
C TYR A 89 -11.00 0.94 -17.35
N ASN A 90 -11.86 1.55 -18.18
CA ASN A 90 -11.42 2.42 -19.28
C ASN A 90 -10.65 3.64 -18.77
N ASN A 91 -11.06 4.22 -17.63
CA ASN A 91 -10.32 5.31 -16.98
C ASN A 91 -8.94 4.84 -16.50
N SER A 92 -8.84 3.66 -15.88
CA SER A 92 -7.54 3.08 -15.50
C SER A 92 -6.62 2.92 -16.70
N VAL A 93 -7.13 2.41 -17.83
CA VAL A 93 -6.36 2.26 -19.06
C VAL A 93 -5.94 3.63 -19.62
N HIS A 94 -6.83 4.63 -19.56
CA HIS A 94 -6.53 6.00 -20.01
C HIS A 94 -5.37 6.62 -19.20
N TYR A 95 -5.45 6.58 -17.86
CA TYR A 95 -4.39 7.13 -17.00
C TYR A 95 -3.07 6.38 -17.15
N SER A 96 -3.12 5.05 -17.35
CA SER A 96 -1.95 4.22 -17.65
C SER A 96 -1.25 4.65 -18.94
N LYS A 97 -2.02 4.90 -20.00
CA LYS A 97 -1.47 5.43 -21.27
C LYS A 97 -0.87 6.82 -21.08
N LEU A 98 -1.55 7.69 -20.35
CA LEU A 98 -1.06 9.05 -20.07
C LEU A 98 0.26 9.03 -19.30
N LEU A 99 0.37 8.16 -18.29
CA LEU A 99 1.62 7.92 -17.56
C LEU A 99 2.73 7.46 -18.49
N PHE A 100 2.46 6.46 -19.34
CA PHE A 100 3.45 5.98 -20.30
C PHE A 100 3.90 7.07 -21.27
N THR A 101 2.98 7.90 -21.77
CA THR A 101 3.31 9.03 -22.64
C THR A 101 4.23 10.04 -21.94
N ILE A 102 3.95 10.40 -20.68
CA ILE A 102 4.82 11.30 -19.91
C ILE A 102 6.22 10.71 -19.76
N LEU A 103 6.30 9.42 -19.42
CA LEU A 103 7.57 8.71 -19.30
C LEU A 103 8.31 8.64 -20.64
N GLN A 104 7.59 8.44 -21.75
CA GLN A 104 8.17 8.42 -23.10
C GLN A 104 8.74 9.78 -23.48
N THR A 105 8.04 10.87 -23.15
CA THR A 105 8.55 12.24 -23.37
C THR A 105 9.80 12.52 -22.55
N LYS A 106 9.86 12.06 -21.30
CA LYS A 106 10.99 12.35 -20.38
C LYS A 106 12.20 11.43 -20.57
N TYR A 107 11.98 10.16 -20.89
CA TYR A 107 13.02 9.11 -20.91
C TYR A 107 13.22 8.46 -22.29
N GLY A 108 12.44 8.83 -23.30
CA GLY A 108 12.52 8.28 -24.65
C GLY A 108 12.36 6.75 -24.66
N ALA A 109 13.27 6.06 -25.33
CA ALA A 109 13.28 4.60 -25.42
C ALA A 109 13.41 3.89 -24.04
N ASN A 110 13.94 4.57 -23.02
CA ASN A 110 14.08 4.00 -21.68
C ASN A 110 12.79 4.09 -20.84
N ALA A 111 11.72 4.69 -21.36
CA ALA A 111 10.46 4.85 -20.63
C ALA A 111 9.88 3.53 -20.12
N ILE A 112 9.99 2.44 -20.90
CA ILE A 112 9.52 1.11 -20.49
C ILE A 112 10.23 0.63 -19.20
N LYS A 113 11.54 0.90 -19.08
CA LYS A 113 12.34 0.50 -17.90
C LYS A 113 11.88 1.19 -16.63
N ARG A 114 11.31 2.40 -16.74
CA ARG A 114 10.70 3.12 -15.60
C ARG A 114 9.22 2.75 -15.43
N TYR A 115 8.48 2.62 -16.51
CA TYR A 115 7.04 2.33 -16.47
C TYR A 115 6.73 1.02 -15.75
N VAL A 116 7.49 -0.05 -16.02
CA VAL A 116 7.27 -1.36 -15.38
C VAL A 116 7.35 -1.29 -13.85
N PRO A 117 8.45 -0.81 -13.23
CA PRO A 117 8.55 -0.76 -11.77
C PRO A 117 7.57 0.27 -11.16
N VAL A 118 7.26 1.36 -11.85
CA VAL A 118 6.22 2.32 -11.43
C VAL A 118 4.86 1.63 -11.34
N MET A 119 4.47 0.85 -12.35
CA MET A 119 3.21 0.09 -12.33
C MET A 119 3.20 -1.04 -11.30
N GLN A 120 4.36 -1.62 -10.96
CA GLN A 120 4.45 -2.61 -9.88
C GLN A 120 4.06 -2.03 -8.51
N LEU A 121 4.14 -0.70 -8.32
CA LEU A 121 3.60 -0.07 -7.11
C LEU A 121 2.09 -0.27 -6.96
N VAL A 122 1.32 -0.30 -8.06
CA VAL A 122 -0.13 -0.56 -8.02
C VAL A 122 -0.39 -1.98 -7.48
N ALA A 123 0.34 -2.98 -7.99
CA ALA A 123 0.23 -4.35 -7.50
C ALA A 123 0.63 -4.47 -6.03
N LYS A 124 1.72 -3.80 -5.62
CA LYS A 124 2.13 -3.73 -4.21
C LYS A 124 1.05 -3.08 -3.35
N ALA A 125 0.36 -2.05 -3.83
CA ALA A 125 -0.73 -1.39 -3.10
C ALA A 125 -1.90 -2.35 -2.79
N HIS A 126 -2.27 -3.20 -3.74
CA HIS A 126 -3.30 -4.23 -3.49
C HIS A 126 -2.86 -5.26 -2.45
N LYS A 127 -1.59 -5.70 -2.49
CA LYS A 127 -1.03 -6.59 -1.46
C LYS A 127 -1.04 -5.92 -0.08
N LEU A 128 -0.60 -4.67 0.00
CA LEU A 128 -0.58 -3.88 1.22
C LEU A 128 -1.99 -3.66 1.80
N LYS A 129 -3.02 -3.49 0.96
CA LYS A 129 -4.43 -3.43 1.39
C LYS A 129 -4.84 -4.70 2.13
N PHE A 130 -4.47 -5.88 1.63
CA PHE A 130 -4.75 -7.15 2.28
C PHE A 130 -4.04 -7.24 3.64
N ILE A 131 -2.74 -6.95 3.67
CA ILE A 131 -1.92 -6.97 4.89
C ILE A 131 -2.49 -6.01 5.96
N SER A 132 -2.91 -4.81 5.55
CA SER A 132 -3.52 -3.81 6.45
C SER A 132 -4.83 -4.31 7.06
N LYS A 133 -5.67 -4.99 6.27
CA LYS A 133 -6.92 -5.57 6.76
C LYS A 133 -6.64 -6.68 7.77
N THR A 134 -5.69 -7.56 7.47
CA THR A 134 -5.27 -8.64 8.38
C THR A 134 -4.70 -8.08 9.69
N LEU A 135 -3.87 -7.04 9.64
CA LEU A 135 -3.37 -6.37 10.85
C LEU A 135 -4.52 -5.80 11.69
N GLY A 136 -5.49 -5.14 11.06
CA GLY A 136 -6.67 -4.61 11.75
C GLY A 136 -7.43 -5.70 12.51
N THR A 137 -7.73 -6.82 11.84
CA THR A 137 -8.37 -7.98 12.47
C THR A 137 -7.51 -8.60 13.57
N TYR A 138 -6.20 -8.70 13.38
CA TYR A 138 -5.27 -9.22 14.39
C TYR A 138 -5.29 -8.38 15.66
N ILE A 139 -5.20 -7.05 15.52
CA ILE A 139 -5.25 -6.13 16.66
C ILE A 139 -6.59 -6.22 17.37
N GLU A 140 -7.70 -6.26 16.63
CA GLU A 140 -9.04 -6.37 17.20
C GLU A 140 -9.22 -7.66 18.02
N VAL A 141 -8.81 -8.82 17.49
CA VAL A 141 -8.86 -10.09 18.22
C VAL A 141 -7.94 -10.07 19.44
N PHE A 142 -6.71 -9.54 19.29
CA PHE A 142 -5.75 -9.45 20.40
C PHE A 142 -6.29 -8.60 21.55
N ILE A 143 -6.91 -7.46 21.24
CA ILE A 143 -7.48 -6.55 22.24
C ILE A 143 -8.70 -7.17 22.92
N LEU A 144 -9.59 -7.80 22.15
CA LEU A 144 -10.86 -8.30 22.66
C LEU A 144 -10.75 -9.65 23.38
N HIS A 145 -9.84 -10.54 22.97
CA HIS A 145 -9.81 -11.94 23.40
C HIS A 145 -8.46 -12.40 23.96
N GLY A 146 -7.45 -11.53 23.97
CA GLY A 146 -6.09 -11.89 24.39
C GLY A 146 -5.35 -12.76 23.37
N ARG A 147 -4.08 -13.07 23.65
CA ARG A 147 -3.15 -13.71 22.69
C ARG A 147 -3.56 -15.12 22.28
N ASP A 148 -4.15 -15.88 23.20
CA ASP A 148 -4.45 -17.31 23.01
C ASP A 148 -5.61 -17.58 22.05
N ALA A 149 -6.50 -16.60 21.85
CA ALA A 149 -7.65 -16.72 20.95
C ALA A 149 -7.28 -16.56 19.46
N ILE A 150 -6.14 -15.93 19.14
CA ILE A 150 -5.77 -15.59 17.76
C ILE A 150 -5.64 -16.82 16.86
N CYS A 151 -5.13 -17.93 17.38
CA CYS A 151 -4.94 -19.18 16.64
C CYS A 151 -6.27 -19.89 16.30
N GLN A 152 -7.36 -19.54 16.99
CA GLN A 152 -8.69 -20.13 16.79
C GLN A 152 -9.55 -19.26 15.85
N THR A 153 -9.36 -17.93 15.86
CA THR A 153 -10.22 -16.98 15.15
C THR A 153 -9.71 -16.57 13.76
N ILE A 154 -8.39 -16.57 13.52
CA ILE A 154 -7.82 -16.20 12.21
C ILE A 154 -7.61 -17.47 11.37
N PRO A 155 -8.23 -17.57 10.17
CA PRO A 155 -8.08 -18.75 9.31
C PRO A 155 -6.61 -19.04 8.99
N LYS A 156 -6.19 -20.32 9.05
CA LYS A 156 -4.83 -20.76 8.71
C LYS A 156 -4.35 -20.29 7.33
N THR A 157 -5.26 -20.14 6.37
CA THR A 157 -4.98 -19.58 5.04
C THR A 157 -4.51 -18.13 5.08
N VAL A 158 -4.97 -17.32 6.04
CA VAL A 158 -4.50 -15.95 6.25
C VAL A 158 -3.15 -15.95 6.97
N LEU A 159 -2.91 -16.90 7.86
CA LEU A 159 -1.64 -17.11 8.54
C LEU A 159 -0.52 -17.58 7.58
N MET A 160 -0.84 -18.36 6.54
CA MET A 160 0.14 -18.78 5.52
C MET A 160 0.68 -17.63 4.67
N PHE A 161 -0.05 -16.51 4.55
CA PHE A 161 0.49 -15.29 3.94
C PHE A 161 1.39 -14.49 4.90
N MET A 162 1.56 -14.97 6.14
CA MET A 162 2.37 -14.34 7.20
C MET A 162 3.69 -15.09 7.48
N GLU A 163 3.91 -16.24 6.83
CA GLU A 163 5.19 -16.98 6.76
C GLU A 163 6.03 -16.48 5.59
#